data_AF-A0AAN0LYG5-F1
#
_entry.id   AF-A0AAN0LYG5-F1
#
_cell.length_a   1.000
_cell.length_b   1.000
_cell.length_c   1.000
_cell.angle_alpha   90.00
_cell.angle_beta   90.00
_cell.angle_gamma   90.00
#
_symmetry.space_group_name_H-M   'P 1'
#
loop_
_entity.id
_entity.type
_entity.pdbx_description
1 polymer ?
#
loop_
_entity_poly.entity_id
_entity_poly.type
_entity_poly.pdbx_seq_one_letter_code
_entity_poly.pdbx_strand_id
1 'polypeptide(L)'
;MRYLKNPSTNPYFNLALDEYAMKHIDCDEDFFFLWQNEPSVIIGKNQNTNEEINQKFIDEKGIKVARRVSGGGCCITISVT
;
A
#
# COMPACT_ATOMS: atom_id res chain seq x y z
N MET A 1 18.20 5.41 -15.96
CA MET A 1 17.62 4.99 -14.66
C MET A 1 16.93 6.19 -14.01
N ARG A 2 15.60 6.14 -13.94
CA ARG A 2 14.74 7.25 -13.47
C ARG A 2 14.19 6.96 -12.06
N TYR A 3 13.72 7.99 -11.37
CA TYR A 3 12.97 7.78 -10.13
C TYR A 3 11.71 8.64 -10.06
N LEU A 4 10.67 8.12 -9.40
CA LEU A 4 9.41 8.81 -9.21
C LEU A 4 9.30 9.29 -7.76
N LYS A 5 9.06 10.59 -7.57
CA LYS A 5 8.92 11.18 -6.24
C LYS A 5 7.44 11.30 -5.90
N ASN A 6 7.02 10.59 -4.86
CA ASN A 6 5.65 10.64 -4.34
C ASN A 6 5.65 11.16 -2.89
N PRO A 7 5.10 12.35 -2.61
CA PRO A 7 4.99 12.89 -1.25
C PRO A 7 3.76 12.36 -0.48
N SER A 8 2.87 11.60 -1.12
CA SER A 8 1.65 11.11 -0.50
C SER A 8 1.93 10.00 0.51
N THR A 9 1.30 10.09 1.68
CA THR A 9 1.30 9.05 2.70
C THR A 9 0.02 8.23 2.71
N ASN A 10 -0.91 8.49 1.79
CA ASN A 10 -2.19 7.81 1.76
C ASN A 10 -2.03 6.41 1.12
N PRO A 11 -2.37 5.31 1.83
CA PRO A 11 -2.21 3.94 1.33
C PRO A 11 -3.03 3.68 0.07
N TYR A 12 -4.21 4.28 -0.07
CA TYR A 12 -5.04 4.10 -1.27
C TYR A 12 -4.38 4.69 -2.50
N PHE A 13 -3.79 5.88 -2.37
CA PHE A 13 -3.08 6.52 -3.46
C PHE A 13 -1.80 5.77 -3.80
N ASN A 14 -1.03 5.36 -2.77
CA ASN A 14 0.24 4.68 -2.98
C ASN A 14 0.05 3.32 -3.67
N LEU A 15 -0.97 2.56 -3.30
CA LEU A 15 -1.30 1.31 -4.00
C LEU A 15 -1.80 1.55 -5.43
N ALA A 16 -2.59 2.61 -5.66
CA ALA A 16 -3.03 2.96 -7.00
C ALA A 16 -1.87 3.40 -7.90
N LEU A 17 -0.91 4.15 -7.35
CA LEU A 17 0.32 4.53 -8.04
C LEU A 17 1.17 3.30 -8.38
N ASP A 18 1.29 2.34 -7.46
CA ASP A 18 2.01 1.09 -7.66
C ASP A 18 1.40 0.27 -8.82
N GLU A 19 0.08 0.09 -8.80
CA GLU A 19 -0.63 -0.59 -9.88
C GLU A 19 -0.54 0.16 -11.22
N TYR A 20 -0.64 1.49 -11.20
CA TYR A 20 -0.50 2.32 -12.39
C TYR A 20 0.91 2.22 -12.98
N ALA A 21 1.93 2.29 -12.13
CA ALA A 21 3.32 2.16 -12.54
C ALA A 21 3.58 0.80 -13.19
N MET A 22 3.04 -0.28 -12.64
CA MET A 22 3.18 -1.61 -13.23
C MET A 22 2.46 -1.79 -14.57
N LYS A 23 1.32 -1.11 -14.78
CA LYS A 23 0.46 -1.34 -15.96
C LYS A 23 0.68 -0.36 -17.11
N HIS A 24 1.11 0.86 -16.81
CA HIS A 24 1.07 1.97 -17.76
C HIS A 24 2.41 2.65 -18.00
N ILE A 25 3.40 2.42 -17.14
CA ILE A 25 4.73 2.96 -17.34
C ILE A 25 5.52 1.96 -18.19
N ASP A 26 5.33 2.05 -19.51
CA ASP A 26 6.30 1.52 -20.47
C ASP A 26 7.50 2.47 -20.48
N CYS A 27 8.62 2.03 -19.93
CA CYS A 27 9.87 2.77 -19.99
C CYS A 27 10.94 1.91 -20.67
N ASP A 28 11.53 2.46 -21.72
CA ASP A 28 12.77 1.94 -22.32
C ASP A 28 13.97 1.99 -21.35
N GLU A 29 13.81 2.61 -20.18
CA GLU A 29 14.79 2.72 -19.10
C GLU A 29 14.22 2.29 -17.75
N ASP A 30 15.04 1.61 -16.94
CA ASP A 30 14.67 1.23 -15.57
C ASP A 30 14.28 2.43 -14.70
N PHE A 31 13.27 2.25 -13.84
CA PHE A 31 12.90 3.23 -12.83
C PHE A 31 12.66 2.60 -11.46
N PHE A 32 12.77 3.40 -10.41
CA PHE A 32 12.40 3.01 -9.05
C PHE A 32 11.64 4.13 -8.35
N PHE A 33 10.90 3.80 -7.31
CA PHE A 33 10.29 4.80 -6.44
C PHE A 33 10.13 4.23 -5.04
N LEU A 34 10.18 5.12 -4.07
CA LEU A 34 9.97 4.80 -2.67
C LEU A 34 8.77 5.59 -2.19
N TRP A 35 7.96 4.97 -1.33
CA TRP A 35 6.80 5.60 -0.73
C TRP A 35 6.64 5.08 0.70
N GLN A 36 5.95 5.88 1.51
CA GLN A 36 5.64 5.58 2.90
C GLN A 36 4.14 5.72 3.08
N ASN A 37 3.50 4.82 3.81
CA ASN A 37 2.11 4.99 4.21
C ASN A 37 2.02 5.56 5.63
N GLU A 38 0.96 6.31 5.88
CA GLU A 38 0.43 6.51 7.22
C GLU A 38 0.01 5.14 7.83
N PRO A 39 -0.23 5.07 9.16
CA PRO A 39 -0.63 3.84 9.83
C PRO A 39 -1.81 3.15 9.12
N SER A 40 -1.54 1.98 8.55
CA SER A 40 -2.47 1.29 7.67
C SER A 40 -2.25 -0.21 7.67
N VAL A 41 -3.33 -0.95 7.37
CA VAL A 41 -3.32 -2.40 7.20
C VAL A 41 -3.49 -2.72 5.72
N ILE A 42 -2.52 -3.42 5.16
CA ILE A 42 -2.51 -3.83 3.75
C ILE A 42 -2.73 -5.34 3.67
N ILE A 43 -3.91 -5.72 3.21
CA ILE A 43 -4.34 -7.11 3.05
C ILE A 43 -3.87 -7.66 1.71
N GLY A 44 -3.33 -8.89 1.70
CA GLY A 44 -2.97 -9.58 0.47
C GLY A 44 -4.19 -9.92 -0.38
N LYS A 45 -4.01 -10.01 -1.70
CA LYS A 45 -5.12 -10.21 -2.67
C LYS A 45 -6.12 -11.29 -2.26
N ASN A 46 -5.63 -12.43 -1.77
CA ASN A 46 -6.44 -13.63 -1.50
C ASN A 46 -6.74 -13.88 -0.01
N GLN A 47 -6.42 -12.94 0.89
CA GLN A 47 -6.67 -13.12 2.33
C GLN A 47 -8.08 -12.66 2.75
N ASN A 48 -8.60 -13.32 3.79
CA ASN A 48 -9.86 -12.93 4.44
C ASN A 48 -9.61 -11.73 5.37
N THR A 49 -10.16 -10.57 5.02
CA THR A 49 -9.94 -9.34 5.80
C THR A 49 -10.42 -9.49 7.24
N ASN A 50 -11.56 -10.15 7.48
CA ASN A 50 -12.17 -10.24 8.81
C ASN A 50 -11.37 -11.11 9.80
N GLU A 51 -10.59 -12.07 9.30
CA GLU A 51 -9.75 -12.94 10.14
C GLU A 51 -8.39 -12.29 10.45
N GLU A 52 -7.95 -11.37 9.60
CA GLU A 52 -6.63 -10.75 9.69
C GLU A 52 -6.64 -9.45 10.51
N ILE A 53 -7.83 -8.89 10.78
CA ILE A 53 -7.95 -7.58 11.42
C ILE A 53 -8.80 -7.60 12.68
N ASN A 54 -8.40 -6.77 13.65
CA ASN A 54 -9.28 -6.39 14.76
C ASN A 54 -10.06 -5.13 14.36
N GLN A 55 -11.29 -5.33 13.86
CA GLN A 55 -12.14 -4.24 13.36
C GLN A 55 -12.35 -3.14 14.41
N LYS A 56 -12.59 -3.49 15.68
CA LYS A 56 -12.81 -2.51 16.75
C LYS A 56 -11.59 -1.61 16.95
N PHE A 57 -10.40 -2.20 17.00
CA PHE A 57 -9.16 -1.43 17.16
C PHE A 57 -8.89 -0.51 15.97
N ILE A 58 -9.18 -0.97 14.76
CA ILE A 58 -9.00 -0.20 13.53
C ILE A 58 -9.94 1.00 13.50
N ASP A 59 -11.21 0.79 13.82
CA ASP A 59 -12.22 1.84 13.85
C ASP A 59 -11.90 2.88 14.92
N GLU A 60 -11.51 2.45 16.13
CA GLU A 60 -11.12 3.34 17.23
C GLU A 60 -9.87 4.19 16.91
N LYS A 61 -8.91 3.63 16.16
CA LYS A 61 -7.66 4.31 15.81
C LYS A 61 -7.72 5.02 14.45
N GLY A 62 -8.81 4.90 13.70
CA GLY A 62 -8.95 5.45 12.36
C GLY A 62 -7.92 4.89 11.37
N ILE A 63 -7.50 3.64 11.55
CA ILE A 63 -6.49 3.01 10.70
C ILE A 63 -7.11 2.64 9.36
N LYS A 64 -6.43 2.98 8.26
CA LYS A 64 -6.93 2.66 6.92
C LYS A 64 -6.65 1.21 6.57
N VAL A 65 -7.64 0.52 6.02
CA VAL A 65 -7.51 -0.85 5.50
C VAL A 65 -7.59 -0.79 3.98
N ALA A 66 -6.60 -1.39 3.32
CA ALA A 66 -6.56 -1.50 1.86
C ALA A 66 -6.16 -2.91 1.44
N ARG A 67 -6.53 -3.30 0.20
CA ARG A 67 -6.14 -4.58 -0.40
C ARG A 67 -5.21 -4.31 -1.57
N ARG A 68 -4.05 -4.97 -1.59
CA ARG A 68 -3.09 -4.86 -2.69
C ARG A 68 -3.33 -5.91 -3.77
N VAL A 69 -2.84 -5.63 -4.97
CA VAL A 69 -2.96 -6.52 -6.15
C VAL A 69 -2.01 -7.71 -6.10
N SER A 70 -0.92 -7.61 -5.35
CA SER A 70 0.02 -8.71 -5.15
C SER A 70 -0.47 -9.72 -4.11
N GLY A 71 0.01 -10.96 -4.24
CA GLY A 71 -0.21 -12.01 -3.25
C GLY A 71 0.60 -11.81 -1.96
N GLY A 72 0.74 -12.87 -1.16
CA GLY A 72 1.44 -12.85 0.13
C GLY A 72 0.53 -12.54 1.32
N GLY A 73 1.15 -12.38 2.49
CA GLY A 73 0.45 -12.18 3.76
C GLY A 73 0.03 -10.74 4.06
N CYS A 74 -0.60 -10.56 5.22
CA CYS A 74 -1.05 -9.27 5.71
C CYS A 74 0.17 -8.47 6.18
N CYS A 75 0.25 -7.20 5.81
CA CYS A 75 1.32 -6.31 6.24
C CYS A 75 0.72 -5.12 6.97
N ILE A 76 1.21 -4.86 8.18
CA ILE A 76 0.89 -3.66 8.94
C ILE A 76 1.99 -2.65 8.64
N THR A 77 1.60 -1.48 8.12
CA THR A 77 2.53 -0.36 7.97
C THR A 77 2.42 0.52 9.22
N ILE A 78 3.48 0.53 10.01
CA ILE A 78 3.62 1.43 11.16
C ILE A 78 4.44 2.62 10.67
N SER A 79 3.87 3.82 10.68
CA SER A 79 4.64 5.02 10.36
C SER A 79 5.64 5.27 11.48
N VAL A 80 6.93 5.14 11.20
CA VAL A 80 8.00 5.55 12.11
C VAL A 80 8.02 7.09 12.08
N THR A 81 7.43 7.71 13.11
CA THR A 81 7.59 9.15 13.40
C THR A 81 8.95 9.43 14.00
#